data_AF-V7EDJ5-F1
#
_entry.id   AF-V7EDJ5-F1
#
_cell.length_a   1.000
_cell.length_b   1.000
_cell.length_c   1.000
_cell.angle_alpha   90.00
_cell.angle_beta   90.00
_cell.angle_gamma   90.00
#
_symmetry.space_group_name_H-M   'P 1'
#
loop_
_entity.id
_entity.type
_entity.pdbx_description
1 polymer ?
#
loop_
_entity_poly.entity_id
_entity_poly.type
_entity_poly.pdbx_seq_one_letter_code
_entity_poly.pdbx_strand_id
1 'polypeptide(L)'
;FWSHRDDLCTFDVLLAEFGLSTPALDRLALIVRGADTARPDLAPECAGLLAASLGLSRMYSDDLEQLEAGIALYDAFYRWARDATEEQHNWPTNTGKQK
;
A
#
# COMPACT_ATOMS: atom_id res chain seq x y z
N PHE A 1 -0.65 -22.95 4.79
CA PHE A 1 0.74 -22.69 4.37
C PHE A 1 0.74 -21.28 3.78
N TRP A 2 0.86 -20.26 4.64
CA TRP A 2 0.73 -18.84 4.28
C TRP A 2 2.00 -18.13 4.74
N SER A 3 2.99 -18.10 3.84
CA SER A 3 4.33 -17.57 4.12
C SER A 3 4.96 -17.15 2.79
N HIS A 4 6.14 -16.55 2.87
CA HIS A 4 6.91 -16.12 1.72
C HIS A 4 7.27 -17.32 0.84
N ARG A 5 7.33 -17.09 -0.46
CA ARG A 5 7.76 -18.09 -1.45
C ARG A 5 8.76 -17.43 -2.38
N ASP A 6 10.02 -17.81 -2.27
CA ASP A 6 11.13 -17.18 -2.99
C ASP A 6 11.12 -15.67 -2.77
N ASP A 7 10.94 -14.90 -3.85
CA ASP A 7 10.85 -13.44 -3.85
C ASP A 7 9.46 -12.89 -3.53
N LEU A 8 8.46 -13.74 -3.29
CA LEU A 8 7.07 -13.33 -3.05
C LEU A 8 6.77 -13.19 -1.56
N CYS A 9 6.03 -12.14 -1.20
CA CYS A 9 5.52 -11.96 0.16
C CYS A 9 4.24 -12.77 0.39
N THR A 10 3.77 -12.83 1.63
CA THR A 10 2.53 -13.55 1.97
C THR A 10 1.31 -13.02 1.19
N PHE A 11 1.27 -11.72 0.90
CA PHE A 11 0.20 -11.12 0.12
C PHE A 11 0.15 -11.63 -1.33
N ASP A 12 1.31 -11.74 -1.99
CA ASP A 12 1.42 -12.35 -3.32
C ASP A 12 0.88 -13.79 -3.34
N VAL A 13 1.22 -14.56 -2.30
CA VAL A 13 0.77 -15.95 -2.15
C VAL A 13 -0.74 -16.03 -1.98
N LEU A 14 -1.34 -15.14 -1.19
CA LEU A 14 -2.79 -15.09 -1.02
C LEU A 14 -3.49 -14.81 -2.36
N LEU A 15 -3.03 -13.81 -3.12
CA LEU A 15 -3.60 -13.49 -4.42
C LEU A 15 -3.54 -14.69 -5.38
N ALA A 16 -2.39 -15.38 -5.44
CA ALA A 16 -2.21 -16.55 -6.29
C ALA A 16 -3.14 -17.71 -5.90
N GLU A 17 -3.22 -18.05 -4.61
CA GLU A 17 -4.04 -19.17 -4.12
C GLU A 17 -5.54 -18.91 -4.25
N PHE A 18 -5.97 -17.65 -4.17
CA PHE A 18 -7.36 -17.26 -4.41
C PHE A 18 -7.69 -16.95 -5.87
N GLY A 19 -6.71 -17.01 -6.79
CA GLY A 19 -6.93 -16.72 -8.20
C GLY A 19 -7.32 -15.26 -8.47
N LEU A 20 -6.87 -14.32 -7.63
CA LEU A 20 -7.16 -12.90 -7.75
C LEU A 20 -6.07 -12.21 -8.57
N SER A 21 -6.42 -11.71 -9.74
CA SER A 21 -5.53 -10.88 -10.56
C SER A 21 -6.32 -9.77 -11.24
N THR A 22 -5.98 -8.54 -10.88
CA THR A 22 -6.46 -7.32 -11.55
C THR A 22 -5.30 -6.33 -11.59
N PRO A 23 -5.25 -5.40 -12.55
CA PRO A 23 -4.17 -4.42 -12.63
C PRO A 23 -3.96 -3.62 -11.33
N ALA A 24 -5.04 -3.33 -10.60
CA ALA A 24 -4.98 -2.65 -9.31
C ALA A 24 -4.36 -3.53 -8.22
N LEU A 25 -4.74 -4.82 -8.15
CA LEU A 25 -4.17 -5.77 -7.20
C LEU A 25 -2.70 -6.08 -7.52
N ASP A 26 -2.33 -6.19 -8.80
CA ASP A 26 -0.95 -6.45 -9.22
C ASP A 26 -0.04 -5.28 -8.81
N ARG A 27 -0.50 -4.03 -8.96
CA ARG A 27 0.21 -2.85 -8.47
C ARG A 27 0.33 -2.84 -6.95
N LEU A 28 -0.77 -3.11 -6.24
CA LEU A 28 -0.75 -3.18 -4.78
C LEU A 28 0.23 -4.27 -4.30
N ALA A 29 0.22 -5.44 -4.94
CA ALA A 29 1.10 -6.54 -4.60
C ALA A 29 2.58 -6.17 -4.76
N LEU A 30 2.95 -5.44 -5.82
CA LEU A 30 4.31 -4.93 -6.01
C LEU A 30 4.75 -4.03 -4.83
N ILE A 31 3.87 -3.13 -4.39
CA ILE A 31 4.14 -2.20 -3.29
C ILE A 31 4.29 -2.95 -1.96
N VAL A 32 3.35 -3.86 -1.66
CA VAL A 32 3.40 -4.69 -0.45
C VAL A 32 4.66 -5.54 -0.44
N ARG A 33 4.99 -6.17 -1.58
CA ARG A 33 6.22 -6.96 -1.73
C ARG A 33 7.45 -6.12 -1.43
N GLY A 34 7.56 -4.92 -1.99
CA GLY A 34 8.71 -4.04 -1.75
C GLY A 34 8.86 -3.64 -0.29
N ALA A 35 7.75 -3.31 0.37
CA ALA A 35 7.72 -2.99 1.80
C ALA A 35 8.11 -4.20 2.68
N ASP A 36 7.52 -5.37 2.42
CA ASP A 36 7.64 -6.57 3.25
C ASP A 36 8.98 -7.33 3.04
N THR A 37 9.62 -7.16 1.88
CA THR A 37 10.89 -7.83 1.53
C THR A 37 12.09 -6.91 1.54
N ALA A 38 11.98 -5.71 2.12
CA ALA A 38 13.05 -4.71 2.19
C ALA A 38 13.65 -4.32 0.81
N ARG A 39 12.79 -4.23 -0.21
CA ARG A 39 13.14 -3.79 -1.57
C ARG A 39 12.37 -2.52 -1.94
N PRO A 40 12.72 -1.37 -1.33
CA PRO A 40 12.01 -0.11 -1.55
C PRO A 40 12.13 0.43 -2.98
N ASP A 41 13.04 -0.12 -3.78
CA ASP A 41 13.27 0.21 -5.18
C ASP A 41 12.22 -0.38 -6.14
N LEU A 42 11.38 -1.33 -5.69
CA LEU A 42 10.34 -1.93 -6.53
C LEU A 42 9.26 -0.92 -6.98
N ALA A 43 8.93 0.05 -6.11
CA ALA A 43 8.01 1.15 -6.42
C ALA A 43 8.24 2.31 -5.43
N PRO A 44 8.09 3.58 -5.85
CA PRO A 44 8.32 4.73 -4.97
C PRO A 44 7.43 4.72 -3.71
N GLU A 45 6.27 4.07 -3.76
CA GLU A 45 5.32 3.98 -2.65
C GLU A 45 5.75 2.97 -1.56
N CYS A 46 6.69 2.06 -1.84
CA CYS A 46 7.10 0.98 -0.93
C CYS A 46 7.62 1.52 0.42
N ALA A 47 8.51 2.52 0.37
CA ALA A 47 9.07 3.12 1.58
C ALA A 47 8.01 3.84 2.42
N GLY A 48 7.01 4.45 1.76
CA GLY A 48 5.88 5.08 2.44
C GLY A 48 4.99 4.08 3.15
N LEU A 49 4.66 2.95 2.49
CA LEU A 49 3.91 1.88 3.11
C LEU A 49 4.66 1.30 4.33
N LEU A 50 5.96 1.00 4.18
CA LEU A 50 6.78 0.50 5.30
C LEU A 50 6.79 1.49 6.49
N ALA A 51 6.97 2.78 6.24
CA ALA A 51 6.96 3.80 7.28
C ALA A 51 5.62 3.85 8.01
N ALA A 52 4.49 3.80 7.28
CA ALA A 52 3.15 3.77 7.85
C ALA A 52 2.91 2.50 8.68
N SER A 53 3.27 1.32 8.18
CA SER A 53 3.12 0.04 8.88
C SER A 53 3.94 -0.01 10.18
N LEU A 54 5.18 0.49 10.16
CA LEU A 54 6.01 0.62 11.37
C LEU A 54 5.43 1.64 12.35
N GLY A 55 4.84 2.73 11.85
CA GLY A 55 4.11 3.69 12.70
C GLY A 55 2.93 3.04 13.42
N LEU A 56 2.10 2.30 12.69
CA LEU A 56 0.97 1.56 13.25
C LEU A 56 1.41 0.57 14.34
N SER A 57 2.52 -0.16 14.13
CA SER A 57 3.02 -1.11 15.14
C SER A 57 3.59 -0.44 16.40
N ARG A 58 3.85 0.87 16.36
CA ARG A 58 4.21 1.67 17.54
C ARG A 58 3.00 2.34 18.19
N MET A 59 1.91 2.51 17.46
CA MET A 59 0.66 3.09 17.98
C MET A 59 -0.22 2.05 18.68
N TYR A 60 -0.20 0.81 18.20
CA TYR A 60 -1.07 -0.27 18.70
C TYR A 60 -0.22 -1.42 19.22
N SER A 61 -0.49 -1.85 20.46
CA SER A 61 0.11 -3.05 21.06
C SER A 61 -0.74 -4.31 20.88
N ASP A 62 -2.02 -4.14 20.53
CA ASP A 62 -2.94 -5.22 20.20
C ASP A 62 -2.98 -5.43 18.69
N ASP A 63 -2.77 -6.68 18.26
CA ASP A 63 -2.67 -7.02 16.84
C ASP A 63 -3.99 -6.83 16.09
N LEU A 64 -5.15 -7.01 16.75
CA LEU A 64 -6.46 -6.85 16.11
C LEU A 64 -6.79 -5.37 15.93
N GLU A 65 -6.47 -4.54 16.91
CA GLU A 65 -6.60 -3.07 16.78
C GLU A 65 -5.67 -2.53 15.69
N GLN A 66 -4.43 -3.03 15.63
CA GLN A 66 -3.48 -2.66 14.58
C GLN A 66 -3.99 -3.09 13.19
N LEU A 67 -4.54 -4.31 13.09
CA LEU A 67 -5.11 -4.82 11.85
C LEU A 67 -6.27 -3.95 11.38
N GLU A 68 -7.20 -3.62 12.25
CA GLU A 68 -8.36 -2.77 11.93
C GLU A 68 -7.91 -1.39 11.41
N ALA A 69 -6.93 -0.77 12.07
CA ALA A 69 -6.34 0.49 11.60
C ALA A 69 -5.62 0.34 10.25
N GLY A 70 -4.95 -0.81 10.04
CA GLY A 70 -4.25 -1.14 8.80
C GLY A 70 -5.18 -1.39 7.61
N ILE A 71 -6.39 -1.93 7.82
CA ILE A 71 -7.36 -2.21 6.74
C ILE A 71 -7.67 -0.93 5.96
N ALA A 72 -7.94 0.18 6.65
CA ALA A 72 -8.22 1.46 5.99
C ALA A 72 -7.04 1.97 5.16
N LEU A 73 -5.80 1.72 5.60
CA LEU A 73 -4.59 2.05 4.85
C LEU A 73 -4.50 1.23 3.55
N TYR A 74 -4.69 -0.09 3.63
CA TYR A 74 -4.68 -0.96 2.45
C TYR A 74 -5.83 -0.63 1.47
N ASP A 75 -7.01 -0.29 1.97
CA ASP A 75 -8.13 0.17 1.14
C ASP A 75 -7.80 1.48 0.41
N ALA A 76 -7.13 2.42 1.07
CA ALA A 76 -6.68 3.66 0.45
C ALA A 76 -5.66 3.40 -0.66
N PHE A 77 -4.67 2.53 -0.42
CA PHE A 77 -3.69 2.13 -1.43
C PHE A 77 -4.34 1.38 -2.60
N TYR A 78 -5.30 0.50 -2.34
CA TYR A 78 -6.05 -0.19 -3.39
C TYR A 78 -6.86 0.80 -4.25
N ARG A 79 -7.59 1.73 -3.61
CA ARG A 79 -8.33 2.78 -4.32
C ARG A 79 -7.43 3.68 -5.13
N TRP A 80 -6.27 4.07 -4.59
CA TRP A 80 -5.28 4.81 -5.33
C TRP A 80 -4.78 4.02 -6.55
N ALA A 81 -4.40 2.75 -6.36
CA ALA A 81 -3.88 1.88 -7.42
C ALA A 81 -4.89 1.63 -8.55
N ARG A 82 -6.20 1.66 -8.22
CA ARG A 82 -7.31 1.46 -9.16
C ARG A 82 -7.77 2.74 -9.86
N ASP A 83 -7.89 3.83 -9.10
CA ASP A 83 -8.68 5.00 -9.51
C ASP A 83 -7.83 6.28 -9.64
N ALA A 84 -6.68 6.40 -8.98
CA ALA A 84 -6.01 7.70 -8.77
C ALA A 84 -4.51 7.74 -9.12
N THR A 85 -3.97 6.73 -9.81
CA THR A 85 -2.52 6.71 -10.16
C THR A 85 -2.05 7.86 -11.06
N GLU A 86 -2.96 8.49 -11.82
CA GLU A 86 -2.67 9.64 -12.68
C GLU A 86 -2.96 10.99 -12.02
N GLU A 87 -3.58 10.99 -10.84
CA GLU A 87 -3.94 12.23 -10.15
C GLU A 87 -2.72 12.80 -9.43
N GLN A 88 -2.21 13.92 -9.94
CA GLN A 88 -1.34 14.79 -9.17
C GLN A 88 -2.27 15.79 -8.48
N HIS A 89 -2.35 15.77 -7.15
CA HIS A 89 -3.12 16.76 -6.36
C HIS A 89 -2.58 18.18 -6.58
N ASN A 90 -2.87 18.75 -7.75
CA ASN A 90 -2.38 20.01 -8.25
C ASN A 90 -3.39 21.11 -7.96
N TRP A 91 -3.77 21.29 -6.69
CA TRP A 91 -4.73 22.34 -6.34
C TRP A 91 -4.24 23.68 -6.90
N PRO A 92 -4.97 24.33 -7.85
CA PRO A 92 -4.60 25.66 -8.27
C PRO A 92 -4.86 26.55 -7.06
N THR A 93 -3.78 26.93 -6.35
CA THR A 93 -3.86 28.02 -5.39
C THR A 93 -4.38 29.21 -6.15
N ASN A 94 -5.66 29.54 -5.97
CA ASN A 94 -6.26 30.74 -6.54
C ASN A 94 -5.60 31.91 -5.82
N THR A 95 -4.42 32.33 -6.30
CA THR A 95 -3.79 33.58 -5.91
C THR A 95 -4.78 34.65 -6.31
N GLY A 96 -5.58 35.10 -5.34
CA GLY A 96 -6.56 36.14 -5.53
C GLY A 96 -5.89 37.32 -6.23
N LYS A 97 -6.36 37.65 -7.43
CA LYS A 97 -6.01 38.92 -8.06
C LYS A 97 -6.49 40.02 -7.12
N GLN A 98 -5.57 40.65 -6.40
CA GLN A 98 -5.81 41.96 -5.81
C GLN A 98 -6.22 42.89 -6.96
N LYS A 99 -7.47 43.36 -6.89
CA LYS A 99 -7.94 44.54 -7.63
C LYS A 99 -7.86 45.73 -6.71
#